data_AF-T0ZSM0-F1
#
_entry.id   AF-T0ZSM0-F1
#
_cell.length_a   1.000
_cell.length_b   1.000
_cell.length_c   1.000
_cell.angle_alpha   90.00
_cell.angle_beta   90.00
_cell.angle_gamma   90.00
#
_symmetry.space_group_name_H-M   'P 1'
#
loop_
_entity.id
_entity.type
_entity.pdbx_description
1 polymer ?
#
loop_
_entity_poly.entity_id
_entity_poly.type
_entity_poly.pdbx_seq_one_letter_code
_entity_poly.pdbx_strand_id
1 'polypeptide(L)'
;MVLPLGFGVLLGQLGPSVLVSIGALNVLLILLTTEPDRWWKVLGVAAIVNAAAFTAGAALGMVSILMAVPLAGLAILTIEVLSYRTARPELMIVVSACFVIGLGLRTGRSVFLPGVFGSFLLGGAWALILVALSARWHRDRPDAFPPTEPLGEALLGRVGRAHWISAFATGVAISIGLAVGVVLRLPRDYWVLLTTIVVMRSSLTATLERMGSRVVGTILGA
;
A
#
# COMPACT_ATOMS: atom_id res chain seq x y z
N MET A 1 -2.06 -13.74 -11.59
CA MET A 1 -2.01 -14.28 -10.21
C MET A 1 -1.63 -15.75 -10.17
N VAL A 2 -2.33 -16.64 -10.87
CA VAL A 2 -2.13 -18.10 -10.75
C VAL A 2 -0.80 -18.58 -11.34
N LEU A 3 -0.32 -17.93 -12.42
CA LEU A 3 0.88 -18.37 -13.14
C LEU A 3 2.16 -18.39 -12.28
N PRO A 4 2.59 -17.30 -11.60
CA PRO A 4 3.83 -17.35 -10.83
C PRO A 4 3.79 -18.33 -9.65
N LEU A 5 2.62 -18.49 -9.00
CA LEU A 5 2.40 -19.49 -7.96
C LEU A 5 2.51 -20.91 -8.51
N GLY A 6 1.88 -21.20 -9.65
CA GLY A 6 1.95 -22.50 -10.30
C GLY A 6 3.39 -22.88 -10.66
N PHE A 7 4.15 -21.95 -11.24
CA PHE A 7 5.58 -22.15 -11.51
C PHE A 7 6.39 -22.36 -10.23
N GLY A 8 6.06 -21.65 -9.15
CA GLY A 8 6.73 -21.83 -7.85
C GLY A 8 6.53 -23.21 -7.24
N VAL A 9 5.32 -23.74 -7.33
CA VAL A 9 5.00 -25.11 -6.88
C VAL A 9 5.77 -26.12 -7.71
N LEU A 10 5.78 -25.96 -9.03
CA LEU A 10 6.46 -26.88 -9.95
C LEU A 10 7.98 -26.88 -9.78
N LEU A 11 8.58 -25.72 -9.50
CA LEU A 11 10.03 -25.56 -9.35
C LEU A 11 10.51 -25.73 -7.90
N GLY A 12 9.62 -26.02 -6.95
CA GLY A 12 9.94 -26.12 -5.52
C GLY A 12 10.36 -24.79 -4.88
N GLN A 13 10.08 -23.64 -5.53
CA GLN A 13 10.46 -22.30 -5.08
C GLN A 13 9.24 -21.49 -4.61
N LEU A 14 8.52 -22.01 -3.61
CA LEU A 14 7.30 -21.38 -3.12
C LEU A 14 7.52 -19.95 -2.59
N GLY A 15 8.62 -19.71 -1.87
CA GLY A 15 8.92 -18.40 -1.27
C GLY A 15 8.98 -17.27 -2.30
N PRO A 16 9.92 -17.30 -3.26
CA PRO A 16 10.03 -16.28 -4.31
C PRO A 16 8.74 -16.12 -5.13
N SER A 17 8.06 -17.22 -5.46
CA SER A 17 6.83 -17.18 -6.26
C SER A 17 5.65 -16.53 -5.56
N VAL A 18 5.54 -16.67 -4.24
CA VAL A 18 4.56 -15.94 -3.43
C VAL A 18 4.88 -14.44 -3.48
N LEU A 19 6.15 -14.04 -3.32
CA LEU A 19 6.56 -12.63 -3.40
C LEU A 19 6.30 -12.01 -4.78
N VAL A 20 6.62 -12.73 -5.85
CA VAL A 20 6.31 -12.32 -7.23
C VAL A 20 4.80 -12.13 -7.41
N SER A 21 3.98 -13.02 -6.84
CA SER A 21 2.53 -12.93 -6.93
C SER A 21 1.96 -11.76 -6.14
N ILE A 22 2.47 -11.49 -4.94
CA ILE A 22 2.08 -10.33 -4.15
C ILE A 22 2.47 -9.03 -4.88
N GLY A 23 3.68 -8.95 -5.43
CA GLY A 23 4.13 -7.80 -6.22
C GLY A 23 3.23 -7.53 -7.43
N ALA A 24 2.85 -8.59 -8.16
CA ALA A 24 1.92 -8.47 -9.27
C ALA A 24 0.51 -8.03 -8.84
N LEU A 25 0.03 -8.49 -7.68
CA LEU A 25 -1.32 -8.19 -7.17
C LEU A 25 -1.42 -6.71 -6.84
N ASN A 26 -0.39 -6.18 -6.19
CA ASN A 26 -0.36 -4.80 -5.75
C ASN A 26 -0.38 -3.81 -6.92
N VAL A 27 0.35 -4.11 -8.01
CA VAL A 27 0.28 -3.30 -9.23
C VAL A 27 -1.10 -3.38 -9.88
N LEU A 28 -1.73 -4.55 -9.90
CA LEU A 28 -3.10 -4.71 -10.42
C LEU A 28 -4.14 -3.98 -9.58
N LEU A 29 -4.01 -3.94 -8.25
CA LEU A 29 -4.92 -3.17 -7.39
C LEU A 29 -4.86 -1.67 -7.69
N ILE A 30 -3.66 -1.16 -8.02
CA ILE A 30 -3.47 0.25 -8.40
C ILE A 30 -4.07 0.52 -9.79
N LEU A 31 -4.01 -0.44 -10.71
CA LEU A 31 -4.65 -0.33 -12.02
C LEU A 31 -6.15 -0.06 -11.88
N LEU A 32 -6.83 -0.73 -10.95
CA LEU A 32 -8.28 -0.58 -10.72
C LEU A 32 -8.69 0.82 -10.25
N THR A 33 -7.74 1.61 -9.74
CA THR A 33 -8.00 2.94 -9.19
C THR A 33 -7.30 4.05 -9.98
N THR A 34 -6.55 3.73 -11.03
CA THR A 34 -5.77 4.71 -11.81
C THR A 34 -6.43 5.00 -13.15
N GLU A 35 -6.43 6.26 -13.57
CA GLU A 35 -6.90 6.68 -14.89
C GLU A 35 -6.03 6.12 -16.04
N PRO A 36 -6.64 5.71 -17.18
CA PRO A 36 -5.93 5.13 -18.34
C PRO A 36 -4.72 5.94 -18.82
N ASP A 37 -4.88 7.26 -18.91
CA ASP A 37 -3.85 8.17 -19.44
C ASP A 37 -2.58 8.23 -18.58
N ARG A 38 -2.67 7.77 -17.32
CA ARG A 38 -1.59 7.84 -16.33
C ARG A 38 -1.02 6.48 -15.97
N TRP A 39 -1.60 5.38 -16.47
CA TRP A 39 -1.23 4.00 -16.13
C TRP A 39 0.28 3.77 -16.15
N TRP A 40 0.97 4.08 -17.25
CA TRP A 40 2.39 3.74 -17.38
C TRP A 40 3.28 4.45 -16.36
N LYS A 41 3.01 5.73 -16.09
CA LYS A 41 3.79 6.52 -15.12
C LYS A 41 3.48 6.09 -13.69
N VAL A 42 2.20 5.86 -13.37
CA VAL A 42 1.78 5.51 -12.01
C VAL A 42 2.17 4.08 -11.66
N LEU A 43 1.92 3.11 -12.54
CA LEU A 43 2.20 1.69 -12.29
C LEU A 43 3.70 1.40 -12.25
N GLY A 44 4.51 2.07 -13.08
CA GLY A 44 5.97 1.93 -13.04
C GLY A 44 6.55 2.42 -11.71
N VAL A 45 6.14 3.61 -11.26
CA VAL A 45 6.55 4.14 -9.95
C VAL A 45 6.02 3.26 -8.82
N ALA A 46 4.76 2.81 -8.90
CA ALA A 46 4.15 1.94 -7.92
C ALA A 46 4.92 0.64 -7.73
N ALA A 47 5.32 -0.02 -8.81
CA ALA A 47 6.08 -1.27 -8.74
C ALA A 47 7.36 -1.11 -7.92
N ILE A 48 8.10 -0.01 -8.16
CA ILE A 48 9.36 0.30 -7.46
C ILE A 48 9.08 0.65 -5.99
N VAL A 49 8.14 1.57 -5.74
CA VAL A 49 7.84 2.05 -4.38
C VAL A 49 7.27 0.92 -3.52
N ASN A 50 6.40 0.06 -4.07
CA ASN A 50 5.87 -1.09 -3.35
C ASN A 50 6.97 -2.11 -3.02
N ALA A 51 7.88 -2.39 -3.95
CA ALA A 51 9.03 -3.27 -3.69
C ALA A 51 9.94 -2.70 -2.59
N ALA A 52 10.21 -1.39 -2.62
CA ALA A 52 11.00 -0.71 -1.61
C ALA A 52 10.31 -0.74 -0.23
N ALA A 53 9.02 -0.42 -0.18
CA ALA A 53 8.24 -0.43 1.05
C ALA A 53 8.15 -1.83 1.67
N PHE A 54 7.89 -2.85 0.85
CA PHE A 54 7.89 -4.24 1.29
C PHE A 54 9.26 -4.65 1.87
N THR A 55 10.34 -4.31 1.16
CA THR A 55 11.71 -4.65 1.59
C THR A 55 12.09 -3.91 2.87
N ALA A 56 11.69 -2.65 3.02
CA ALA A 56 11.88 -1.87 4.24
C ALA A 56 11.10 -2.49 5.42
N GLY A 57 9.85 -2.91 5.20
CA GLY A 57 9.08 -3.65 6.18
C GLY A 57 9.79 -4.94 6.60
N ALA A 58 10.22 -5.75 5.63
CA ALA A 58 10.95 -7.00 5.90
C ALA A 58 12.26 -6.78 6.67
N ALA A 59 13.03 -5.75 6.32
CA ALA A 59 14.23 -5.36 7.04
C ALA A 59 13.91 -4.93 8.48
N LEU A 60 12.82 -4.19 8.67
CA LEU A 60 12.40 -3.75 10.01
C LEU A 60 11.93 -4.92 10.87
N GLY A 61 11.32 -5.94 10.27
CA GLY A 61 10.93 -7.18 10.94
C GLY A 61 12.12 -8.00 11.47
N MET A 62 13.35 -7.71 11.04
CA MET A 62 14.58 -8.34 11.55
C MET A 62 15.13 -7.66 12.82
N VAL A 63 14.66 -6.44 13.12
CA VAL A 63 15.13 -5.66 14.28
C VAL A 63 14.40 -6.11 15.55
N SER A 64 14.96 -5.81 16.72
CA SER A 64 14.30 -6.07 18.00
C SER A 64 12.93 -5.39 18.06
N ILE A 65 11.96 -6.04 18.72
CA ILE A 65 10.57 -5.53 18.78
C ILE A 65 10.48 -4.12 19.37
N LEU A 66 11.35 -3.80 20.35
CA LEU A 66 11.42 -2.50 21.00
C LEU A 66 11.73 -1.37 20.00
N MET A 67 12.51 -1.67 18.95
CA MET A 67 12.81 -0.72 17.87
C MET A 67 11.82 -0.83 16.72
N ALA A 68 11.32 -2.03 16.40
CA ALA A 68 10.40 -2.26 15.29
C ALA A 68 9.07 -1.50 15.47
N VAL A 69 8.53 -1.44 16.69
CA VAL A 69 7.26 -0.75 16.99
C VAL A 69 7.28 0.75 16.69
N PRO A 70 8.22 1.55 17.23
CA PRO A 70 8.26 2.99 16.94
C PRO A 70 8.64 3.27 15.49
N LEU A 71 9.55 2.48 14.90
CA LEU A 71 9.97 2.65 13.51
C LEU A 71 8.85 2.31 12.52
N ALA A 72 8.00 1.33 12.81
CA ALA A 72 6.86 0.99 11.95
C ALA A 72 5.82 2.13 11.93
N GLY A 73 5.54 2.74 13.10
CA GLY A 73 4.67 3.90 13.19
C GLY A 73 5.23 5.10 12.41
N LEU A 74 6.52 5.39 12.56
CA LEU A 74 7.20 6.47 11.81
C LEU A 74 7.20 6.21 10.30
N ALA A 75 7.43 4.96 9.88
CA ALA A 75 7.41 4.58 8.47
C ALA A 75 6.03 4.81 7.85
N ILE A 76 4.95 4.38 8.52
CA ILE A 76 3.59 4.58 8.01
C ILE A 76 3.22 6.07 7.99
N LEU A 77 3.52 6.81 9.05
CA LEU A 77 3.32 8.26 9.08
C LEU A 77 4.03 8.92 7.88
N THR A 78 5.26 8.51 7.59
CA THR A 78 6.03 9.03 6.45
C THR A 78 5.38 8.67 5.12
N ILE A 79 4.94 7.41 4.95
CA ILE A 79 4.23 6.94 3.76
C ILE A 79 2.96 7.77 3.54
N GLU A 80 2.14 7.97 4.56
CA GLU A 80 0.90 8.73 4.46
C GLU A 80 1.15 10.21 4.15
N VAL A 81 2.09 10.87 4.84
CA VAL A 81 2.45 12.27 4.57
C VAL A 81 2.95 12.46 3.13
N LEU A 82 3.79 11.53 2.65
CA LEU A 82 4.31 11.57 1.29
C LEU A 82 3.21 11.31 0.25
N SER A 83 2.27 10.40 0.54
CA SER A 83 1.11 10.14 -0.31
C SER A 83 0.19 11.36 -0.43
N TYR A 84 -0.04 12.10 0.66
CA TYR A 84 -0.79 13.36 0.60
C TYR A 84 -0.07 14.42 -0.25
N ARG A 85 1.25 14.56 -0.12
CA ARG A 85 2.04 15.51 -0.93
C ARG A 85 2.05 15.18 -2.41
N THR A 86 1.98 13.91 -2.77
CA THR A 86 2.03 13.48 -4.17
C THR A 86 0.65 13.44 -4.84
N ALA A 87 -0.42 13.76 -4.09
CA ALA A 87 -1.82 13.70 -4.55
C ALA A 87 -2.16 12.35 -5.23
N ARG A 88 -1.66 11.25 -4.66
CA ARG A 88 -1.90 9.88 -5.14
C ARG A 88 -2.36 8.98 -3.99
N PRO A 89 -3.61 9.18 -3.49
CA PRO A 89 -4.15 8.43 -2.36
C PRO A 89 -4.30 6.92 -2.64
N GLU A 90 -4.31 6.52 -3.91
CA GLU A 90 -4.37 5.12 -4.35
C GLU A 90 -3.08 4.38 -4.01
N LEU A 91 -1.94 5.04 -4.22
CA LEU A 91 -0.63 4.46 -3.90
C LEU A 91 -0.48 4.24 -2.40
N MET A 92 -1.08 5.11 -1.58
CA MET A 92 -0.95 5.07 -0.12
C MET A 92 -1.34 3.72 0.48
N ILE A 93 -2.51 3.18 0.12
CA ILE A 93 -2.98 1.90 0.69
C ILE A 93 -2.00 0.81 0.36
N VAL A 94 -1.63 0.74 -0.90
CA VAL A 94 -0.93 -0.41 -1.46
C VAL A 94 0.49 -0.39 -0.93
N VAL A 95 1.13 0.78 -0.85
CA VAL A 95 2.46 0.96 -0.26
C VAL A 95 2.43 0.63 1.25
N SER A 96 1.45 1.13 2.00
CA SER A 96 1.30 0.83 3.44
C SER A 96 1.04 -0.65 3.70
N ALA A 97 0.18 -1.28 2.89
CA ALA A 97 -0.08 -2.71 2.95
C ALA A 97 1.17 -3.52 2.61
N CYS A 98 1.93 -3.14 1.57
CA CYS A 98 3.20 -3.78 1.22
C CYS A 98 4.19 -3.72 2.39
N PHE A 99 4.34 -2.54 3.00
CA PHE A 99 5.20 -2.35 4.16
C PHE A 99 4.81 -3.26 5.32
N VAL A 100 3.53 -3.29 5.67
CA VAL A 100 3.01 -4.13 6.77
C VAL A 100 3.16 -5.63 6.50
N ILE A 101 2.88 -6.07 5.27
CA ILE A 101 3.06 -7.47 4.88
C ILE A 101 4.55 -7.84 4.98
N GLY A 102 5.44 -6.97 4.50
CA GLY A 102 6.89 -7.14 4.66
C GLY A 102 7.28 -7.26 6.14
N LEU A 103 6.75 -6.37 6.98
CA LEU A 103 7.03 -6.31 8.41
C LEU A 103 6.67 -7.60 9.15
N GLY A 104 5.47 -8.13 8.94
CA GLY A 104 5.03 -9.34 9.66
C GLY A 104 5.41 -10.65 8.97
N LEU A 105 6.03 -10.62 7.78
CA LEU A 105 6.60 -11.83 7.18
C LEU A 105 7.84 -12.36 7.90
N ARG A 106 8.27 -11.72 9.02
CA ARG A 106 9.34 -12.14 9.96
C ARG A 106 10.26 -13.18 9.35
N THR A 107 10.91 -12.76 8.30
CA THR A 107 11.70 -13.67 7.49
C THR A 107 12.94 -13.96 8.33
N GLY A 108 13.20 -15.22 8.66
CA GLY A 108 14.25 -15.61 9.62
C GLY A 108 15.63 -15.00 9.31
N ARG A 109 16.59 -15.16 10.23
CA ARG A 109 17.94 -14.52 10.23
C ARG A 109 18.76 -14.55 8.92
N SER A 110 18.35 -15.28 7.88
CA SER A 110 19.09 -15.51 6.64
C SER A 110 18.39 -14.97 5.39
N VAL A 111 17.57 -13.92 5.48
CA VAL A 111 16.85 -13.42 4.31
C VAL A 111 17.66 -12.39 3.54
N PHE A 112 17.93 -12.74 2.29
CA PHE A 112 18.63 -11.88 1.35
C PHE A 112 17.68 -10.78 0.85
N LEU A 113 17.70 -9.62 1.52
CA LEU A 113 16.87 -8.45 1.19
C LEU A 113 16.91 -8.06 -0.30
N PRO A 114 18.06 -8.09 -1.00
CA PRO A 114 18.07 -7.82 -2.45
C PRO A 114 17.27 -8.84 -3.25
N GLY A 115 17.24 -10.11 -2.82
CA GLY A 115 16.42 -11.16 -3.44
C GLY A 115 14.92 -10.96 -3.19
N VAL A 116 14.55 -10.48 -2.00
CA VAL A 116 13.16 -10.12 -1.68
C VAL A 116 12.70 -8.95 -2.55
N PHE A 117 13.49 -7.88 -2.61
CA PHE A 117 13.24 -6.71 -3.45
C PHE A 117 13.12 -7.13 -4.92
N GLY A 118 14.08 -7.92 -5.43
CA GLY A 118 14.10 -8.40 -6.81
C GLY A 118 12.89 -9.26 -7.16
N SER A 119 12.51 -10.21 -6.29
CA SER A 119 11.34 -11.07 -6.51
C SER A 119 10.05 -10.25 -6.54
N PHE A 120 9.90 -9.31 -5.62
CA PHE A 120 8.72 -8.45 -5.56
C PHE A 120 8.65 -7.52 -6.79
N LEU A 121 9.78 -6.91 -7.18
CA LEU A 121 9.87 -6.05 -8.35
C LEU A 121 9.57 -6.82 -9.64
N LEU A 122 10.04 -8.06 -9.75
CA LEU A 122 9.73 -8.95 -10.87
C LEU A 122 8.23 -9.22 -10.97
N GLY A 123 7.55 -9.37 -9.83
CA GLY A 123 6.08 -9.39 -9.77
C GLY A 123 5.44 -8.14 -10.34
N GLY A 124 5.90 -6.96 -9.93
CA GLY A 124 5.41 -5.69 -10.46
C GLY A 124 5.64 -5.54 -11.96
N ALA A 125 6.84 -5.91 -12.44
CA ALA A 125 7.17 -5.91 -13.87
C ALA A 125 6.30 -6.88 -14.67
N TRP A 126 6.01 -8.07 -14.11
CA TRP A 126 5.11 -9.04 -14.73
C TRP A 126 3.69 -8.48 -14.87
N ALA A 127 3.17 -7.80 -13.85
CA ALA A 127 1.87 -7.14 -13.94
C ALA A 127 1.86 -6.04 -15.02
N LEU A 128 2.92 -5.24 -15.14
CA LEU A 128 3.03 -4.24 -16.22
C LEU A 128 2.99 -4.86 -17.61
N ILE A 129 3.65 -5.99 -17.82
CA ILE A 129 3.61 -6.74 -19.09
C ILE A 129 2.19 -7.21 -19.38
N LEU A 130 1.50 -7.79 -18.39
CA LEU A 130 0.12 -8.24 -18.56
C LEU A 130 -0.83 -7.08 -18.88
N VAL A 131 -0.67 -5.94 -18.22
CA VAL A 131 -1.42 -4.71 -18.51
C VAL A 131 -1.14 -4.26 -19.95
N ALA A 132 0.11 -4.31 -20.41
CA ALA A 132 0.47 -3.91 -21.78
C ALA A 132 -0.18 -4.82 -22.82
N LEU A 133 -0.13 -6.13 -22.59
CA LEU A 133 -0.73 -7.13 -23.46
C LEU A 133 -2.26 -7.00 -23.48
N SER A 134 -2.87 -6.83 -22.30
CA SER A 134 -4.31 -6.62 -22.17
C SER A 134 -4.77 -5.33 -22.84
N ALA A 135 -4.07 -4.20 -22.62
CA ALA A 135 -4.38 -2.92 -23.25
C ALA A 135 -4.21 -2.97 -24.77
N ARG A 136 -3.22 -3.72 -25.28
CA ARG A 136 -3.06 -3.95 -26.71
C ARG A 136 -4.19 -4.79 -27.30
N TRP A 137 -4.67 -5.78 -26.55
CA TRP A 137 -5.77 -6.66 -26.96
C TRP A 137 -7.14 -5.98 -26.91
N HIS A 138 -7.35 -5.08 -25.94
CA HIS A 138 -8.62 -4.38 -25.73
C HIS A 138 -8.71 -3.03 -26.44
N ARG A 139 -7.70 -2.65 -27.23
CA ARG A 139 -7.68 -1.39 -28.00
C ARG A 139 -8.87 -1.27 -28.97
N ASP A 140 -9.53 -2.38 -29.28
CA ASP A 140 -10.68 -2.46 -30.21
C ASP A 140 -12.07 -2.44 -29.54
N ARG A 141 -12.18 -2.26 -28.21
CA ARG A 141 -13.48 -2.15 -27.52
C ARG A 141 -13.65 -0.80 -26.81
N PRO A 142 -14.47 0.11 -27.35
CA PRO A 142 -14.65 1.45 -26.81
C PRO A 142 -15.80 1.48 -25.79
N ASP A 143 -15.62 0.89 -24.61
CA ASP A 143 -16.53 1.14 -23.49
C ASP A 143 -15.81 2.02 -22.48
N ALA A 144 -16.11 3.31 -22.55
CA ALA A 144 -15.52 4.35 -21.72
C ALA A 144 -15.98 4.18 -20.27
N PHE A 145 -15.01 4.06 -19.36
CA PHE A 145 -15.27 4.34 -17.95
C PHE A 145 -15.70 5.81 -17.81
N PRO A 146 -16.63 6.12 -16.88
CA PRO A 146 -17.12 7.48 -16.70
C PRO A 146 -15.94 8.43 -16.38
N PRO A 147 -15.98 9.67 -16.90
CA PRO A 147 -14.92 10.65 -16.67
C PRO A 147 -14.83 10.99 -15.19
N THR A 148 -13.61 10.92 -14.64
CA THR A 148 -13.28 11.40 -13.29
C THR A 148 -13.05 12.90 -13.29
N GLU A 149 -13.42 13.54 -12.19
CA GLU A 149 -13.37 14.98 -11.99
C GLU A 149 -11.97 15.58 -12.21
N PRO A 150 -11.87 16.85 -12.67
CA PRO A 150 -10.62 17.46 -13.09
C PRO A 150 -9.58 17.59 -11.96
N LEU A 151 -8.41 17.01 -12.23
CA LEU A 151 -7.16 16.95 -11.46
C LEU A 151 -6.64 18.29 -10.88
N GLY A 152 -7.16 19.42 -11.36
CA GLY A 152 -6.71 20.77 -10.97
C GLY A 152 -6.95 21.10 -9.50
N GLU A 153 -7.99 20.53 -8.88
CA GLU A 153 -8.31 20.77 -7.46
C GLU A 153 -7.55 19.84 -6.51
N ALA A 154 -7.22 18.60 -6.95
CA ALA A 154 -6.49 17.63 -6.13
C ALA A 154 -4.99 17.94 -5.97
N LEU A 155 -4.38 18.62 -6.94
CA LEU A 155 -2.95 18.95 -6.94
C LEU A 155 -2.56 20.13 -6.04
N LEU A 156 -3.53 20.98 -5.65
CA LEU A 156 -3.31 22.13 -4.78
C LEU A 156 -3.50 21.83 -3.29
N GLY A 157 -3.73 20.56 -2.94
CA GLY A 157 -3.94 20.11 -1.57
C GLY A 157 -2.76 20.39 -0.65
N ARG A 158 -2.76 21.57 0.00
CA ARG A 158 -1.95 21.78 1.21
C ARG A 158 -2.27 20.66 2.18
N VAL A 159 -1.25 20.02 2.76
CA VAL A 159 -1.43 19.03 3.82
C VAL A 159 -2.06 19.72 5.03
N GLY A 160 -3.39 19.75 5.07
CA GLY A 160 -4.16 20.33 6.16
C GLY A 160 -3.95 19.58 7.47
N ARG A 161 -4.24 20.24 8.59
CA ARG A 161 -4.10 19.67 9.94
C ARG A 161 -4.83 18.33 10.10
N ALA A 162 -5.99 18.16 9.44
CA ALA A 162 -6.76 16.91 9.46
C ALA A 162 -5.98 15.72 8.88
N HIS A 163 -5.22 15.93 7.80
CA HIS A 163 -4.39 14.88 7.19
C HIS A 163 -3.23 14.46 8.10
N TRP A 164 -2.61 15.42 8.79
CA TRP A 164 -1.58 15.15 9.80
C TRP A 164 -2.11 14.36 10.98
N ILE A 165 -3.29 14.72 11.49
CA ILE A 165 -3.94 14.01 12.59
C ILE A 165 -4.27 12.57 12.16
N SER A 166 -4.83 12.40 10.96
CA SER A 166 -5.11 11.08 10.39
C SER A 166 -3.82 10.26 10.28
N ALA A 167 -2.76 10.83 9.71
CA ALA A 167 -1.51 10.12 9.52
C ALA A 167 -0.84 9.69 10.84
N PHE A 168 -0.89 10.59 11.83
CA PHE A 168 -0.40 10.28 13.17
C PHE A 168 -1.25 9.20 13.84
N ALA A 169 -2.58 9.27 13.75
CA ALA A 169 -3.49 8.29 14.32
C ALA A 169 -3.28 6.89 13.72
N THR A 170 -3.14 6.78 12.39
CA THR A 170 -2.85 5.51 11.72
C THR A 170 -1.50 4.95 12.17
N GLY A 171 -0.45 5.78 12.20
CA GLY A 171 0.87 5.38 12.68
C GLY A 171 0.84 4.83 14.11
N VAL A 172 0.16 5.52 15.02
CA VAL A 172 -0.03 5.08 16.41
C VAL A 172 -0.83 3.78 16.48
N ALA A 173 -1.93 3.66 15.73
CA ALA A 173 -2.74 2.45 15.72
C ALA A 173 -1.94 1.22 15.24
N ILE A 174 -1.07 1.39 14.24
CA ILE A 174 -0.18 0.33 13.75
C ILE A 174 0.87 -0.04 14.79
N SER A 175 1.50 0.94 15.45
CA SER A 175 2.44 0.67 16.53
C SER A 175 1.79 -0.12 17.68
N ILE A 176 0.58 0.28 18.10
CA ILE A 176 -0.18 -0.44 19.14
C ILE A 176 -0.57 -1.83 18.65
N GLY A 177 -1.09 -1.96 17.43
CA GLY A 177 -1.46 -3.25 16.85
C GLY A 177 -0.29 -4.22 16.77
N LEU A 178 0.90 -3.73 16.42
CA LEU A 178 2.13 -4.54 16.39
C LEU A 178 2.53 -4.98 17.81
N ALA A 179 2.52 -4.06 18.76
CA ALA A 179 2.85 -4.36 20.16
C ALA A 179 1.89 -5.43 20.73
N VAL A 180 0.58 -5.27 20.53
CA VAL A 180 -0.45 -6.23 20.96
C VAL A 180 -0.24 -7.59 20.29
N GLY A 181 -0.02 -7.62 18.97
CA GLY A 181 0.18 -8.86 18.23
C GLY A 181 1.39 -9.67 18.74
N VAL A 182 2.46 -8.97 19.13
CA VAL A 182 3.66 -9.61 19.67
C VAL A 182 3.49 -10.04 21.12
N VAL A 183 2.86 -9.22 21.97
CA VAL A 183 2.58 -9.58 23.37
C VAL A 183 1.68 -10.82 23.44
N LEU A 184 0.67 -10.91 22.58
CA LEU A 184 -0.25 -12.04 22.51
C LEU A 184 0.31 -13.23 21.72
N ARG A 185 1.52 -13.13 21.14
CA ARG A 185 2.16 -14.16 20.32
C ARG A 185 1.25 -14.71 19.22
N LEU A 186 0.52 -13.84 18.53
CA LEU A 186 -0.36 -14.26 17.46
C LEU A 186 0.46 -14.90 16.33
N PRO A 187 0.02 -16.05 15.77
CA PRO A 187 0.77 -16.76 14.73
C PRO A 187 0.89 -15.99 13.41
N ARG A 188 0.09 -14.94 13.22
CA ARG A 188 0.10 -14.07 12.04
C ARG A 188 -0.23 -12.62 12.39
N ASP A 189 0.67 -11.98 13.15
CA ASP A 189 0.58 -10.58 13.57
C ASP A 189 0.34 -9.58 12.42
N TYR A 190 0.82 -9.87 11.20
CA TYR A 190 0.55 -9.03 10.01
C TYR A 190 -0.94 -8.86 9.69
N TRP A 191 -1.82 -9.80 10.04
CA TRP A 191 -3.27 -9.66 9.78
C TRP A 191 -3.89 -8.55 10.63
N VAL A 192 -3.44 -8.40 11.87
CA VAL A 192 -3.90 -7.32 12.76
C VAL A 192 -3.53 -5.97 12.17
N LEU A 193 -2.31 -5.86 11.65
CA LEU A 193 -1.83 -4.63 11.04
C LEU A 193 -2.56 -4.32 9.73
N LEU A 194 -2.78 -5.34 8.89
CA LEU A 194 -3.49 -5.18 7.62
C LEU A 194 -4.94 -4.76 7.85
N THR A 195 -5.62 -5.38 8.82
CA THR A 195 -7.01 -5.01 9.18
C THR A 195 -7.08 -3.60 9.77
N THR A 196 -6.12 -3.20 10.61
CA THR A 196 -6.02 -1.82 11.09
C THR A 196 -5.89 -0.82 9.95
N ILE A 197 -5.03 -1.06 8.95
CA ILE A 197 -4.91 -0.17 7.77
C ILE A 197 -6.22 -0.07 7.00
N VAL A 198 -6.88 -1.21 6.73
CA VAL A 198 -8.12 -1.26 5.95
C VAL A 198 -9.27 -0.54 6.68
N VAL A 199 -9.41 -0.79 8.00
CA VAL A 199 -10.46 -0.18 8.83
C VAL A 199 -10.23 1.32 9.00
N MET A 200 -8.99 1.74 9.29
CA MET A 200 -8.68 3.15 9.49
C MET A 200 -8.93 3.98 8.22
N ARG A 201 -8.63 3.45 7.03
CA ARG A 201 -8.91 4.19 5.80
C ARG A 201 -10.40 4.35 5.49
N SER A 202 -11.17 3.26 5.59
CA SER A 202 -12.61 3.30 5.27
C SER A 202 -13.40 4.19 6.23
N SER A 203 -12.97 4.28 7.49
CA SER A 203 -13.68 5.03 8.53
C SER A 203 -13.17 6.46 8.73
N LEU A 204 -11.86 6.74 8.68
CA LEU A 204 -11.33 8.06 9.04
C LEU A 204 -11.65 9.14 8.01
N THR A 205 -11.50 8.83 6.72
CA THR A 205 -11.77 9.78 5.62
C THR A 205 -13.24 10.21 5.62
N ALA A 206 -14.15 9.23 5.72
CA ALA A 206 -15.58 9.48 5.81
C ALA A 206 -16.00 10.19 7.11
N THR A 207 -15.29 9.96 8.21
CA THR A 207 -15.61 10.61 9.50
C THR A 207 -15.13 12.06 9.53
N LEU A 208 -13.95 12.36 8.98
CA LEU A 208 -13.41 13.72 8.93
C LEU A 208 -14.21 14.62 7.99
N GLU A 209 -14.66 14.11 6.84
CA GLU A 209 -15.56 14.85 5.94
C GLU A 209 -16.90 15.19 6.61
N ARG A 210 -17.47 14.22 7.35
CA ARG A 210 -18.72 14.43 8.11
C ARG A 210 -18.56 15.37 9.30
N MET A 211 -17.39 15.39 9.95
CA MET A 211 -17.11 16.36 11.01
C MET A 211 -16.89 17.76 10.43
N GLY A 212 -16.16 17.87 9.32
CA GLY A 212 -15.94 19.13 8.62
C GLY A 212 -17.24 19.77 8.14
N SER A 213 -18.13 18.98 7.53
CA SER A 213 -19.44 19.48 7.07
C SER A 213 -20.33 19.97 8.21
N ARG A 214 -20.26 19.33 9.38
CA ARG A 214 -20.98 19.78 10.58
C ARG A 214 -20.41 21.08 11.14
N VAL A 215 -19.08 21.22 11.20
CA VAL A 215 -18.44 22.44 11.71
C VAL A 215 -18.69 23.62 10.76
N VAL A 216 -18.55 23.41 9.45
CA VAL A 216 -18.84 24.44 8.43
C VAL A 216 -20.32 24.81 8.45
N GLY A 217 -21.24 23.84 8.55
CA GLY A 217 -22.68 24.09 8.68
C GLY A 217 -23.06 24.83 9.97
N THR A 218 -22.30 24.65 11.05
CA THR A 218 -22.53 25.38 12.32
C THR A 218 -22.02 26.83 12.24
N ILE A 219 -20.94 27.08 11.50
CA ILE A 219 -20.35 28.42 11.36
C ILE A 219 -21.10 29.26 10.32
N LEU A 220 -21.59 28.66 9.23
CA LEU A 220 -22.38 29.37 8.21
C LEU A 220 -23.87 29.50 8.57
N GLY A 221 -24.34 28.68 9.51
CA GLY A 221 -25.70 28.72 10.03
C GLY A 221 -25.90 29.58 11.28
N ALA A 222 -24.81 30.13 11.84
CA ALA A 222 -24.81 31.07 12.97
C ALA A 222 -24.51 32.49 12.46
#